data_AF-A0A521KAB8-F1
#
_entry.id   AF-A0A521KAB8-F1
#
_cell.length_a   1.000
_cell.length_b   1.000
_cell.length_c   1.000
_cell.angle_alpha   90.00
_cell.angle_beta   90.00
_cell.angle_gamma   90.00
#
_symmetry.space_group_name_H-M   'P 1'
#
loop_
_entity.id
_entity.type
_entity.pdbx_description
1 polymer ?
#
loop_
_entity_poly.entity_id
_entity_poly.type
_entity_poly.pdbx_seq_one_letter_code
_entity_poly.pdbx_strand_id
1 'polypeptide(L)'
;MSELADREPRVRAAEALLQEAVFASRAAQAATSSLGAAAPAPGTRQCGLGHGPVPLAELELSARARELALELWPTTAAEPRSDEVRALLDAWIREQDALDRARNHFLRDFRARHGRGRSEYEPEIAAAFDGGLEQINAKARERLAACAERIAALAPRG
;
A
#
# COMPACT_ATOMS: atom_id res chain seq x y z
N MET A 1 -11.07 13.12 -19.57
CA MET A 1 -9.66 13.47 -19.32
C MET A 1 -9.40 13.17 -17.87
N SER A 2 -8.45 12.27 -17.58
CA SER A 2 -8.31 11.60 -16.27
C SER A 2 -7.89 12.59 -15.17
N GLU A 3 -8.48 12.52 -13.98
CA GLU A 3 -8.06 13.29 -12.78
C GLU A 3 -6.56 13.13 -12.47
N LEU A 4 -5.92 12.07 -12.97
CA LEU A 4 -4.47 11.83 -12.90
C LEU A 4 -3.66 12.76 -13.81
N ALA A 5 -4.24 13.33 -14.86
CA ALA A 5 -3.55 14.20 -15.81
C ALA A 5 -3.31 15.61 -15.23
N ASP A 6 -4.25 16.10 -14.41
CA ASP A 6 -4.21 17.43 -13.76
C ASP A 6 -3.47 17.44 -12.41
N ARG A 7 -3.08 16.27 -11.88
CA ARG A 7 -2.27 16.21 -10.67
C ARG A 7 -0.86 16.74 -10.93
N GLU A 8 -0.41 17.62 -10.03
CA GLU A 8 0.93 18.18 -10.04
C GLU A 8 1.97 17.04 -10.20
N PRO A 9 2.95 17.18 -11.13
CA PRO A 9 3.93 16.12 -11.41
C PRO A 9 4.58 15.53 -10.16
N ARG A 10 4.82 16.37 -9.16
CA ARG A 10 5.43 15.98 -7.88
C ARG A 10 4.54 15.08 -7.04
N VAL A 11 3.23 15.33 -6.99
CA VAL A 11 2.28 14.44 -6.31
C VAL A 11 2.26 13.08 -7.00
N ARG A 12 2.32 13.03 -8.33
CA ARG A 12 2.39 11.77 -9.08
C ARG A 12 3.67 10.98 -8.79
N ALA A 13 4.82 11.66 -8.76
CA ALA A 13 6.09 11.03 -8.40
C ALA A 13 6.06 10.49 -6.96
N ALA A 14 5.42 11.21 -6.03
CA ALA A 14 5.23 10.78 -4.65
C ALA A 14 4.29 9.55 -4.55
N GLU A 15 3.18 9.51 -5.29
CA GLU A 15 2.29 8.34 -5.36
C GLU A 15 3.03 7.11 -5.89
N ALA A 16 3.81 7.27 -6.97
CA ALA A 16 4.60 6.18 -7.52
C ALA A 16 5.66 5.68 -6.52
N LEU A 17 6.32 6.58 -5.79
CA LEU A 17 7.30 6.21 -4.76
C LEU A 17 6.64 5.40 -3.63
N LEU A 18 5.46 5.82 -3.17
CA LEU A 18 4.67 5.12 -2.16
C LEU A 18 4.28 3.71 -2.61
N GLN A 19 3.92 3.55 -3.89
CA GLN A 19 3.59 2.25 -4.48
C GLN A 19 4.82 1.33 -4.58
N GLU A 20 5.96 1.86 -5.01
CA GLU A 20 7.23 1.12 -5.07
C GLU A 20 7.68 0.67 -3.67
N ALA A 21 7.51 1.51 -2.65
CA ALA A 21 7.84 1.16 -1.27
C ALA A 21 6.99 -0.02 -0.75
N VAL A 22 5.69 -0.03 -1.05
CA VAL A 22 4.80 -1.16 -0.74
C VAL A 22 5.21 -2.41 -1.52
N PHE A 23 5.55 -2.27 -2.80
CA PHE A 23 5.99 -3.39 -3.62
C PHE A 23 7.28 -4.02 -3.07
N ALA A 24 8.27 -3.20 -2.72
CA ALA A 24 9.51 -3.66 -2.10
C ALA A 24 9.26 -4.35 -0.75
N SER A 25 8.40 -3.78 0.10
CA SER A 25 8.03 -4.39 1.38
C SER A 25 7.40 -5.76 1.20
N ARG A 26 6.48 -5.90 0.24
CA ARG A 26 5.85 -7.18 -0.08
C ARG A 26 6.82 -8.21 -0.63
N ALA A 27 7.75 -7.80 -1.50
CA ALA A 27 8.78 -8.68 -2.02
C ALA A 27 9.68 -9.23 -0.90
N ALA A 28 10.05 -8.37 0.06
CA ALA A 28 10.80 -8.77 1.25
C ALA A 28 10.00 -9.73 2.15
N GLN A 29 8.73 -9.42 2.45
CA GLN A 29 7.85 -10.32 3.21
C GLN A 29 7.71 -11.71 2.57
N ALA A 30 7.56 -11.76 1.25
CA ALA A 30 7.44 -13.00 0.49
C ALA A 30 8.74 -13.82 0.57
N ALA A 31 9.90 -13.18 0.39
CA ALA A 31 11.20 -13.82 0.51
C ALA A 31 11.40 -14.42 1.92
N THR A 32 11.05 -13.68 2.98
CA THR A 32 11.11 -14.18 4.36
C THR A 32 10.14 -15.34 4.60
N SER A 33 8.95 -15.29 4.01
CA SER A 33 7.94 -16.36 4.14
C SER A 33 8.35 -17.63 3.40
N SER A 34 9.02 -17.53 2.25
CA SER A 34 9.54 -18.67 1.48
C SER A 34 10.73 -19.37 2.15
N LEU A 35 11.46 -18.68 3.03
CA LEU A 35 12.62 -19.22 3.75
C LEU A 35 12.26 -19.95 5.05
N GLY A 36 10.98 -20.29 5.26
CA GLY A 36 10.57 -21.21 6.32
C GLY A 36 10.41 -20.57 7.69
N ALA A 37 9.77 -19.41 7.77
CA ALA A 37 9.32 -18.90 9.07
C ALA A 37 8.31 -19.89 9.68
N ALA A 38 8.61 -20.32 10.91
CA ALA A 38 7.86 -21.33 11.65
C ALA A 38 6.35 -21.07 11.62
N ALA A 39 5.56 -22.14 11.54
CA ALA A 39 4.10 -22.08 11.58
C ALA A 39 3.64 -21.21 12.76
N PRO A 40 2.74 -20.23 12.54
CA PRO A 40 2.27 -19.39 13.63
C PRO A 40 1.60 -20.25 14.71
N ALA A 41 1.81 -19.88 15.97
CA ALA A 41 1.22 -20.58 17.10
C ALA A 41 -0.32 -20.73 16.94
N PRO A 42 -0.91 -21.87 17.33
CA PRO A 42 -2.34 -22.09 17.18
C PRO A 42 -3.12 -21.02 17.97
N GLY A 43 -3.86 -20.16 17.26
CA GLY A 43 -4.66 -19.08 17.84
C GLY A 43 -4.44 -17.71 17.21
N THR A 44 -3.33 -17.48 16.50
CA THR A 44 -3.19 -16.28 15.66
C THR A 44 -3.99 -16.49 14.37
N ARG A 45 -5.02 -15.66 14.17
CA ARG A 45 -5.77 -15.61 12.90
C ARG A 45 -4.80 -15.21 11.79
N GLN A 46 -4.25 -16.20 11.09
CA GLN A 46 -3.38 -15.95 9.96
C GLN A 46 -4.21 -15.37 8.83
N CYS A 47 -4.05 -14.08 8.57
CA CYS A 47 -4.86 -13.28 7.65
C CYS A 47 -4.47 -13.47 6.16
N GLY A 48 -3.80 -14.59 5.83
CA GLY A 48 -3.38 -14.94 4.47
C GLY A 48 -2.25 -14.09 3.89
N LEU A 49 -1.74 -13.09 4.61
CA LEU A 49 -0.71 -12.14 4.14
C LEU A 49 0.70 -12.40 4.68
N GLY A 50 0.92 -13.46 5.47
CA GLY A 50 2.24 -13.77 6.02
C GLY A 50 2.63 -12.89 7.22
N HIS A 51 3.94 -12.65 7.39
CA HIS A 51 4.49 -11.80 8.45
C HIS A 51 4.15 -10.32 8.21
N GLY A 52 4.16 -9.49 9.27
CA GLY A 52 3.87 -8.05 9.19
C GLY A 52 4.78 -7.27 8.23
N PRO A 53 4.49 -5.98 7.96
CA PRO A 53 5.23 -5.17 7.00
C PRO A 53 6.69 -5.04 7.40
N VAL A 54 7.59 -5.17 6.41
CA VAL A 54 9.02 -4.92 6.60
C VAL A 54 9.26 -3.41 6.61
N PRO A 55 9.91 -2.85 7.65
CA PRO A 55 10.22 -1.42 7.73
C PRO A 55 11.11 -0.95 6.56
N LEU A 56 10.94 0.28 6.12
CA LEU A 56 11.71 0.90 5.03
C LEU A 56 13.22 0.86 5.29
N ALA A 57 13.65 0.95 6.56
CA ALA A 57 15.07 0.87 6.93
C ALA A 57 15.72 -0.47 6.52
N GLU A 58 14.93 -1.52 6.37
CA GLU A 58 15.36 -2.85 5.97
C GLU A 58 15.10 -3.12 4.47
N LEU A 59 14.51 -2.15 3.75
CA LEU A 59 14.20 -2.28 2.33
C LEU A 59 15.31 -1.69 1.47
N GLU A 60 15.80 -2.49 0.53
CA GLU A 60 16.51 -1.97 -0.62
C GLU A 60 15.51 -1.34 -1.59
N LEU A 61 15.59 -0.03 -1.79
CA LEU A 61 14.78 0.64 -2.79
C LEU A 61 15.11 0.14 -4.19
N SER A 62 14.07 -0.14 -4.98
CA SER A 62 14.16 -0.48 -6.41
C SER A 62 14.86 0.63 -7.20
N ALA A 63 15.42 0.30 -8.37
CA ALA A 63 15.99 1.31 -9.27
C ALA A 63 14.96 2.41 -9.59
N ARG A 64 13.70 2.02 -9.80
CA ARG A 64 12.60 2.94 -10.05
C ARG A 64 12.30 3.86 -8.86
N ALA A 65 12.27 3.33 -7.64
CA ALA A 65 12.09 4.14 -6.44
C ALA A 65 13.22 5.15 -6.23
N ARG A 66 14.45 4.80 -6.64
CA ARG A 66 15.60 5.73 -6.61
C ARG A 66 15.43 6.85 -7.63
N GLU A 67 15.02 6.55 -8.86
CA GLU A 67 14.71 7.56 -9.88
C GLU A 67 13.62 8.52 -9.42
N LEU A 68 12.50 8.00 -8.91
CA LEU A 68 11.38 8.80 -8.41
C LEU A 68 11.80 9.70 -7.23
N ALA A 69 12.67 9.20 -6.36
CA ALA A 69 13.24 10.02 -5.30
C ALA A 69 14.14 11.14 -5.85
N LEU A 70 14.91 10.89 -6.91
CA LEU A 70 15.71 11.94 -7.55
C LEU A 70 14.84 12.97 -8.28
N GLU A 71 13.70 12.55 -8.84
CA GLU A 71 12.72 13.47 -9.44
C GLU A 71 12.13 14.42 -8.40
N LEU A 72 11.82 13.91 -7.20
CA LEU A 72 11.30 14.71 -6.09
C LEU A 72 12.39 15.56 -5.41
N TRP A 73 13.62 15.04 -5.33
CA TRP A 73 14.76 15.69 -4.66
C TRP A 73 16.02 15.61 -5.54
N PRO A 74 16.17 16.52 -6.52
CA PRO A 74 17.22 16.44 -7.54
C PRO A 74 18.65 16.77 -7.06
N THR A 75 18.81 17.31 -5.85
CA THR A 75 20.12 17.71 -5.32
C THR A 75 20.69 16.66 -4.38
N THR A 76 21.92 16.20 -4.65
CA THR A 76 22.71 15.26 -3.83
C THR A 76 23.22 15.85 -2.50
N ALA A 77 22.94 17.13 -2.21
CA ALA A 77 23.36 17.82 -0.98
C ALA A 77 22.47 17.56 0.24
N ALA A 78 21.53 16.61 0.17
CA ALA A 78 20.85 16.10 1.34
C ALA A 78 21.00 14.58 1.36
N GLU A 79 21.81 14.11 2.30
CA GLU A 79 21.71 12.79 2.90
C GLU A 79 20.26 12.30 2.97
N PRO A 80 20.04 10.98 2.89
CA PRO A 80 18.75 10.43 2.57
C PRO A 80 17.64 11.02 3.44
N ARG A 81 16.73 11.72 2.75
CA ARG A 81 15.28 11.63 2.91
C ARG A 81 14.87 11.75 4.38
N SER A 82 14.49 12.96 4.79
CA SER A 82 14.20 13.33 6.19
C SER A 82 13.49 12.20 6.96
N ASP A 83 13.77 12.09 8.26
CA ASP A 83 13.08 11.15 9.14
C ASP A 83 11.56 11.21 8.96
N GLU A 84 11.04 12.38 8.60
CA GLU A 84 9.66 12.59 8.22
C GLU A 84 9.23 11.84 6.93
N VAL A 85 9.97 11.93 5.83
CA VAL A 85 9.66 11.16 4.59
C VAL A 85 9.73 9.66 4.85
N ARG A 86 10.71 9.20 5.63
CA ARG A 86 10.81 7.78 6.01
C ARG A 86 9.63 7.34 6.87
N ALA A 87 9.27 8.14 7.86
CA ALA A 87 8.11 7.89 8.71
C ALA A 87 6.81 7.85 7.90
N LEU A 88 6.67 8.70 6.88
CA LEU A 88 5.52 8.68 5.97
C LEU A 88 5.45 7.40 5.12
N LEU A 89 6.58 6.99 4.55
CA LEU A 89 6.67 5.74 3.78
C LEU A 89 6.39 4.53 4.68
N ASP A 90 6.96 4.46 5.88
CA ASP A 90 6.72 3.39 6.86
C ASP A 90 5.26 3.35 7.31
N ALA A 91 4.69 4.51 7.64
CA ALA A 91 3.29 4.62 8.02
C ALA A 91 2.37 4.16 6.88
N TRP A 92 2.70 4.53 5.64
CA TRP A 92 1.93 4.10 4.48
C TRP A 92 2.00 2.60 4.23
N ILE A 93 3.19 2.00 4.33
CA ILE A 93 3.35 0.54 4.20
C ILE A 93 2.46 -0.19 5.22
N ARG A 94 2.46 0.26 6.50
CA ARG A 94 1.63 -0.31 7.57
C ARG A 94 0.13 -0.11 7.33
N GLU A 95 -0.27 1.08 6.90
CA GLU A 95 -1.67 1.38 6.58
C GLU A 95 -2.16 0.51 5.43
N GLN A 96 -1.34 0.33 4.38
CA GLN A 96 -1.73 -0.48 3.23
C GLN A 96 -1.89 -1.96 3.59
N ASP A 97 -0.99 -2.49 4.42
CA ASP A 97 -1.13 -3.84 4.96
C ASP A 97 -2.38 -4.00 5.85
N ALA A 98 -2.76 -2.96 6.61
CA ALA A 98 -4.03 -2.94 7.35
C ALA A 98 -5.26 -2.91 6.43
N LEU A 99 -5.21 -2.13 5.34
CA LEU A 99 -6.28 -2.07 4.33
C LEU A 99 -6.43 -3.40 3.58
N ASP A 100 -5.33 -4.06 3.24
CA ASP A 100 -5.34 -5.40 2.64
C ASP A 100 -5.96 -6.43 3.59
N ARG A 101 -5.64 -6.38 4.89
CA ARG A 101 -6.30 -7.22 5.91
C ARG A 101 -7.80 -6.93 5.99
N ALA A 102 -8.20 -5.66 5.97
CA ALA A 102 -9.60 -5.28 5.99
C ALA A 102 -10.35 -5.84 4.76
N ARG A 103 -9.76 -5.71 3.56
CA ARG A 103 -10.29 -6.31 2.33
C ARG A 103 -10.41 -7.82 2.44
N ASN A 104 -9.38 -8.51 2.94
CA ASN A 104 -9.40 -9.96 3.09
C ASN A 104 -10.44 -10.43 4.12
N HIS A 105 -10.61 -9.70 5.22
CA HIS A 105 -11.67 -9.97 6.20
C HIS A 105 -13.06 -9.76 5.61
N PHE A 106 -13.28 -8.65 4.90
CA PHE A 106 -14.53 -8.41 4.19
C PHE A 106 -14.84 -9.56 3.23
N LEU A 107 -13.88 -9.93 2.36
CA LEU A 107 -14.07 -11.03 1.41
C LEU A 107 -14.37 -12.36 2.10
N ARG A 108 -13.66 -12.68 3.19
CA ARG A 108 -13.88 -13.91 3.96
C ARG A 108 -15.29 -13.93 4.55
N ASP A 109 -15.65 -12.88 5.27
CA ASP A 109 -16.90 -12.81 6.03
C ASP A 109 -18.11 -12.73 5.09
N PHE A 110 -17.97 -12.01 3.97
CA PHE A 110 -19.00 -11.93 2.93
C PHE A 110 -19.23 -13.30 2.28
N ARG A 111 -18.15 -13.98 1.87
CA ARG A 111 -18.24 -15.32 1.25
C ARG A 111 -18.75 -16.39 2.21
N ALA A 112 -18.46 -16.26 3.51
CA ALA A 112 -19.00 -17.16 4.53
C ALA A 112 -20.53 -17.04 4.68
N ARG A 113 -21.10 -15.87 4.39
CA ARG A 113 -22.55 -15.63 4.48
C ARG A 113 -23.30 -15.88 3.17
N HIS A 114 -22.68 -15.58 2.04
CA HIS A 114 -23.37 -15.53 0.74
C HIS A 114 -22.84 -16.54 -0.29
N GLY A 115 -21.85 -17.37 0.08
CA GLY A 115 -21.20 -18.30 -0.85
C GLY A 115 -20.04 -17.66 -1.63
N ARG A 116 -19.24 -18.50 -2.30
CA ARG A 116 -18.02 -18.08 -3.00
C ARG A 116 -18.26 -17.66 -4.45
N GLY A 117 -19.36 -18.12 -5.07
CA GLY A 117 -19.67 -17.87 -6.47
C GLY A 117 -20.26 -16.48 -6.68
N ARG A 118 -19.44 -15.51 -7.13
CA ARG A 118 -19.95 -14.16 -7.47
C ARG A 118 -21.03 -14.20 -8.56
N SER A 119 -20.96 -15.18 -9.47
CA SER A 119 -21.97 -15.41 -10.51
C SER A 119 -23.31 -15.91 -9.97
N GLU A 120 -23.35 -16.37 -8.72
CA GLU A 120 -24.54 -16.89 -8.03
C GLU A 120 -25.16 -15.81 -7.14
N TYR A 121 -24.57 -14.60 -7.10
CA TYR A 121 -25.11 -13.52 -6.28
C TYR A 121 -26.33 -12.91 -6.95
N GLU A 122 -27.43 -12.89 -6.20
CA GLU A 122 -28.57 -12.05 -6.53
C GLU A 122 -28.15 -10.58 -6.64
N PRO A 123 -28.86 -9.75 -7.45
CA PRO A 123 -28.45 -8.37 -7.73
C PRO A 123 -28.16 -7.52 -6.47
N GLU A 124 -28.96 -7.69 -5.41
CA GLU A 124 -28.77 -6.99 -4.14
C GLU A 124 -27.47 -7.41 -3.43
N ILE A 125 -27.13 -8.71 -3.46
CA ILE A 125 -25.92 -9.25 -2.87
C ILE A 125 -24.70 -8.83 -3.71
N ALA A 126 -24.81 -8.83 -5.04
CA ALA A 126 -23.76 -8.34 -5.92
C ALA A 126 -23.48 -6.85 -5.67
N ALA A 127 -24.52 -6.02 -5.51
CA ALA A 127 -24.37 -4.61 -5.18
C ALA A 127 -23.74 -4.40 -3.79
N ALA A 128 -24.12 -5.18 -2.78
CA ALA A 128 -23.51 -5.13 -1.46
C ALA A 128 -22.03 -5.55 -1.48
N PHE A 129 -21.68 -6.57 -2.28
CA PHE A 129 -20.31 -7.02 -2.47
C PHE A 129 -19.44 -5.94 -3.12
N ASP A 130 -19.89 -5.39 -4.24
CA ASP A 130 -19.17 -4.37 -5.00
C ASP A 130 -19.06 -3.07 -4.20
N GLY A 131 -20.13 -2.64 -3.54
CA GLY A 131 -20.13 -1.46 -2.68
C GLY A 131 -19.21 -1.58 -1.47
N GLY A 132 -19.10 -2.78 -0.87
CA GLY A 132 -18.18 -3.01 0.23
C GLY A 132 -16.71 -2.99 -0.20
N LEU A 133 -16.38 -3.58 -1.35
CA LEU A 133 -15.03 -3.48 -1.92
C LEU A 133 -14.68 -2.05 -2.32
N GLU A 134 -15.63 -1.33 -2.91
CA GLU A 134 -15.42 0.03 -3.36
C GLU A 134 -15.15 0.98 -2.18
N GLN A 135 -15.83 0.81 -1.04
CA GLN A 135 -15.53 1.58 0.18
C GLN A 135 -14.08 1.39 0.65
N ILE A 136 -13.59 0.15 0.66
CA ILE A 136 -12.21 -0.15 1.08
C ILE A 136 -11.21 0.44 0.08
N ASN A 137 -11.48 0.29 -1.21
CA ASN A 137 -10.63 0.83 -2.27
C ASN A 137 -10.62 2.37 -2.29
N ALA A 138 -11.77 3.01 -2.07
CA ALA A 138 -11.90 4.46 -1.97
C ALA A 138 -11.07 5.00 -0.80
N LYS A 139 -11.16 4.34 0.37
CA LYS A 139 -10.31 4.68 1.52
C LYS A 139 -8.82 4.53 1.18
N ALA A 140 -8.43 3.48 0.47
CA ALA A 140 -7.04 3.29 0.07
C ALA A 140 -6.56 4.42 -0.88
N ARG A 141 -7.39 4.83 -1.85
CA ARG A 141 -7.07 5.93 -2.77
C ARG A 141 -6.98 7.27 -2.07
N GLU A 142 -7.90 7.57 -1.15
CA GLU A 142 -7.89 8.80 -0.35
C GLU A 142 -6.61 8.89 0.49
N ARG A 143 -6.23 7.80 1.17
CA ARG A 143 -5.05 7.75 2.03
C ARG A 143 -3.75 7.84 1.23
N LEU A 144 -3.69 7.20 0.06
CA LEU A 144 -2.56 7.32 -0.86
C LEU A 144 -2.38 8.77 -1.30
N ALA A 145 -3.45 9.42 -1.76
CA ALA A 145 -3.41 10.81 -2.22
C ALA A 145 -2.94 11.75 -1.11
N ALA A 146 -3.51 11.64 0.09
CA ALA A 146 -3.12 12.46 1.23
C ALA A 146 -1.64 12.26 1.64
N CYS A 147 -1.13 11.02 1.57
CA CYS A 147 0.27 10.74 1.86
C CYS A 147 1.20 11.33 0.78
N ALA A 148 0.81 11.19 -0.49
CA ALA A 148 1.57 11.70 -1.61
C ALA A 148 1.67 13.23 -1.61
N GLU A 149 0.57 13.93 -1.27
CA GLU A 149 0.57 15.38 -1.10
C GLU A 149 1.55 15.82 -0.02
N ARG A 150 1.60 15.12 1.12
CA ARG A 150 2.55 15.40 2.20
C ARG A 150 4.00 15.19 1.76
N ILE A 151 4.28 14.08 1.09
CA ILE A 151 5.61 13.81 0.55
C ILE A 151 6.02 14.88 -0.48
N ALA A 152 5.13 15.24 -1.39
CA ALA A 152 5.39 16.27 -2.39
C ALA A 152 5.62 17.65 -1.74
N ALA A 153 4.90 17.99 -0.67
CA ALA A 153 5.10 19.24 0.07
C ALA A 153 6.48 19.32 0.76
N LEU A 154 7.05 18.18 1.16
CA LEU A 154 8.39 18.09 1.76
C LEU A 154 9.52 18.14 0.74
N ALA A 155 9.21 17.98 -0.55
CA ALA A 155 10.21 18.19 -1.59
C ALA A 155 10.50 19.70 -1.76
N PRO A 156 11.75 20.08 -2.10
CA PRO A 156 12.08 21.46 -2.39
C PRO A 156 11.25 21.94 -3.58
N ARG A 157 10.72 23.17 -3.48
CA ARG A 157 10.15 23.86 -4.63
C ARG A 157 11.34 24.37 -5.44
N GLY A 158 11.48 23.87 -6.67
CA GLY A 158 12.46 24.38 -7.63
C GLY A 158 12.17 25.82 -8.03
#